data_AF-A0A1D9E130-F1
#
_entry.id   AF-A0A1D9E130-F1
#
_cell.length_a   1.000
_cell.length_b   1.000
_cell.length_c   1.000
_cell.angle_alpha   90.00
_cell.angle_beta   90.00
_cell.angle_gamma   90.00
#
_symmetry.space_group_name_H-M   'P 1'
#
loop_
_entity.id
_entity.type
_entity.pdbx_description
1 polymer ?
#
loop_
_entity_poly.entity_id
_entity_poly.type
_entity_poly.pdbx_seq_one_letter_code
_entity_poly.pdbx_strand_id
1 'polypeptide(L)'
;MDEALASKCQIEKKPMIDYEKFDSEWRKIGLSGPARRALVDAKLYKVSDLRKITLEELQSMHGLGKSSIARIRQIMAAKKISFLRS
;
A
#
# COMPACT_ATOMS: atom_id res chain seq x y z
N MET A 1 -40.52 0.26 15.10
CA MET A 1 -39.94 -0.55 14.01
C MET A 1 -39.89 0.34 12.79
N ASP A 2 -38.82 0.56 12.06
CA ASP A 2 -37.41 0.17 12.15
C ASP A 2 -36.65 1.05 11.13
N GLU A 3 -35.33 0.90 11.03
CA GLU A 3 -34.46 1.36 9.93
C GLU A 3 -33.66 2.68 10.14
N ALA A 4 -32.74 2.57 11.10
CA ALA A 4 -31.30 2.69 10.86
C ALA A 4 -30.75 3.95 10.15
N LEU A 5 -30.24 4.85 11.01
CA LEU A 5 -28.92 5.50 10.94
C LEU A 5 -28.37 5.87 9.56
N ALA A 6 -28.49 7.17 9.29
CA ALA A 6 -27.62 7.98 8.45
C ALA A 6 -26.16 7.48 8.41
N SER A 7 -25.84 6.71 7.38
CA SER A 7 -24.47 6.41 7.01
C SER A 7 -23.85 7.68 6.42
N LYS A 8 -23.22 8.48 7.29
CA LYS A 8 -22.24 9.49 6.89
C LYS A 8 -21.10 8.76 6.17
N CYS A 9 -21.25 8.57 4.86
CA CYS A 9 -20.11 8.32 3.98
C CYS A 9 -19.24 9.57 4.08
N GLN A 10 -18.26 9.53 4.99
CA GLN A 10 -17.14 10.44 4.97
C GLN A 10 -16.43 10.15 3.65
N ILE A 11 -16.74 10.95 2.63
CA ILE A 11 -15.92 11.04 1.42
C ILE A 11 -14.63 11.69 1.91
N GLU A 12 -13.75 10.87 2.50
CA GLU A 12 -12.38 11.27 2.83
C GLU A 12 -11.80 11.80 1.53
N LYS A 13 -11.54 13.11 1.51
CA LYS A 13 -10.99 13.79 0.35
C LYS A 13 -9.63 13.20 0.08
N LYS A 14 -9.61 12.19 -0.79
CA LYS A 14 -8.41 11.59 -1.34
C LYS A 14 -7.61 12.74 -1.95
N PRO A 15 -6.39 13.03 -1.46
CA PRO A 15 -5.56 14.02 -2.14
C PRO A 15 -5.44 13.63 -3.61
N MET A 16 -5.43 14.64 -4.48
CA MET A 16 -5.15 14.49 -5.91
C MET A 16 -3.68 14.09 -6.05
N ILE A 17 -3.36 12.85 -5.67
CA ILE A 17 -2.03 12.28 -5.80
C ILE A 17 -1.89 11.84 -7.25
N ASP A 18 -0.85 12.32 -7.92
CA ASP A 18 -0.47 11.82 -9.24
C ASP A 18 0.04 10.38 -9.13
N TYR A 19 -0.89 9.42 -9.11
CA TYR A 19 -0.58 8.00 -8.97
C TYR A 19 0.45 7.54 -10.00
N GLU A 20 0.39 8.05 -11.24
CA GLU A 20 1.31 7.67 -12.31
C GLU A 20 2.78 8.00 -12.00
N LYS A 21 3.02 9.06 -11.23
CA LYS A 21 4.38 9.45 -10.84
C LYS A 21 4.94 8.54 -9.76
N PHE A 22 4.09 8.10 -8.84
CA PHE A 22 4.49 7.35 -7.66
C PHE A 22 4.32 5.83 -7.82
N ASP A 23 3.49 5.37 -8.75
CA ASP A 23 3.26 3.95 -9.02
C ASP A 23 4.26 3.34 -10.00
N SER A 24 5.10 4.16 -10.66
CA SER A 24 6.06 3.72 -11.68
C SER A 24 7.03 2.66 -11.16
N GLU A 25 7.58 2.82 -9.95
CA GLU A 25 8.49 1.84 -9.35
C GLU A 25 7.75 0.52 -9.04
N TRP A 26 6.52 0.62 -8.53
CA TRP A 26 5.66 -0.52 -8.20
C TRP A 26 5.12 -1.25 -9.44
N ARG A 27 4.88 -0.52 -10.54
CA ARG A 27 4.47 -1.06 -11.84
C ARG A 27 5.58 -1.90 -12.46
N LYS A 28 6.84 -1.45 -12.38
CA LYS A 28 8.01 -2.21 -12.83
C LYS A 28 8.19 -3.53 -12.08
N ILE A 29 7.78 -3.57 -10.80
CA ILE A 29 7.85 -4.77 -9.96
C ILE A 29 6.74 -5.79 -10.32
N GLY A 30 5.69 -5.35 -11.04
CA GLY A 30 4.54 -6.17 -11.41
C GLY A 30 3.45 -6.22 -10.34
N LEU A 31 3.30 -5.17 -9.53
CA LEU A 31 2.21 -5.10 -8.55
C LEU A 31 0.86 -4.79 -9.20
N SER A 32 -0.20 -5.38 -8.66
CA SER A 32 -1.57 -5.18 -9.13
C SER A 32 -2.06 -3.74 -8.89
N GLY A 33 -3.05 -3.30 -9.67
CA GLY A 33 -3.67 -1.98 -9.50
C GLY A 33 -4.08 -1.64 -8.06
N PRO A 34 -4.78 -2.53 -7.33
CA PRO A 34 -5.15 -2.31 -5.93
C PRO A 34 -3.94 -2.17 -4.99
N ALA A 35 -2.91 -3.01 -5.17
CA ALA A 35 -1.69 -2.96 -4.36
C ALA A 35 -0.93 -1.65 -4.55
N ARG A 36 -0.81 -1.18 -5.80
CA ARG A 36 -0.17 0.09 -6.13
C ARG A 36 -0.88 1.26 -5.45
N ARG A 37 -2.22 1.27 -5.47
CA ARG A 37 -3.05 2.29 -4.80
C ARG A 37 -2.81 2.28 -3.29
N ALA A 38 -2.87 1.11 -2.65
CA ALA A 38 -2.63 0.97 -1.22
C ALA A 38 -1.27 1.54 -0.78
N LEU A 39 -0.20 1.28 -1.56
CA LEU A 39 1.13 1.82 -1.28
C LEU A 39 1.19 3.34 -1.44
N VAL A 40 0.61 3.89 -2.51
CA VAL A 40 0.56 5.34 -2.75
C VAL A 40 -0.26 6.04 -1.66
N ASP A 41 -1.35 5.43 -1.20
CA ASP A 41 -2.19 5.91 -0.10
C ASP A 41 -1.44 5.95 1.22
N ALA A 42 -0.62 4.93 1.48
CA ALA A 42 0.29 4.88 2.63
C ALA A 42 1.53 5.76 2.48
N LYS A 43 1.63 6.58 1.42
CA LYS A 43 2.78 7.44 1.09
C LYS A 43 4.09 6.66 0.91
N LEU A 44 3.99 5.42 0.44
CA LEU A 44 5.10 4.52 0.14
C LEU A 44 5.35 4.55 -1.37
N TYR A 45 6.26 5.41 -1.82
CA TYR A 45 6.46 5.64 -3.26
C TYR A 45 7.65 4.87 -3.85
N LYS A 46 8.50 4.32 -2.98
CA LYS A 46 9.70 3.55 -3.36
C LYS A 46 9.94 2.41 -2.38
N VAL A 47 10.71 1.42 -2.79
CA VAL A 47 11.06 0.27 -1.93
C VAL A 47 11.77 0.72 -0.64
N SER A 48 12.47 1.86 -0.67
CA SER A 48 13.12 2.42 0.53
C SER A 48 12.14 2.88 1.61
N ASP A 49 10.91 3.29 1.26
CA ASP A 49 9.93 3.72 2.27
C ASP A 49 9.37 2.54 3.06
N LEU A 50 9.49 1.30 2.56
CA LEU A 50 9.11 0.10 3.29
C LEU A 50 9.90 -0.11 4.58
N ARG A 51 11.04 0.59 4.76
CA ARG A 51 11.78 0.61 6.03
C ARG A 51 11.06 1.36 7.15
N LYS A 52 10.05 2.16 6.81
CA LYS A 52 9.30 2.99 7.77
C LYS A 52 8.12 2.24 8.39
N ILE A 53 7.73 1.11 7.80
CA ILE A 53 6.57 0.31 8.22
C ILE A 53 7.01 -1.10 8.60
N THR A 54 6.19 -1.74 9.42
CA THR A 54 6.38 -3.15 9.77
C THR A 54 5.73 -4.09 8.74
N LEU A 55 6.04 -5.38 8.81
CA LEU A 55 5.37 -6.39 7.99
C LEU A 55 3.87 -6.48 8.31
N GLU A 56 3.51 -6.29 9.57
CA GLU A 56 2.11 -6.35 10.03
C GLU A 56 1.31 -5.17 9.48
N GLU A 57 1.87 -3.95 9.49
CA GLU A 57 1.26 -2.79 8.83
C GLU A 57 1.08 -3.02 7.32
N LEU A 58 2.09 -3.62 6.66
CA LEU A 58 1.98 -3.99 5.25
C LEU A 58 0.84 -4.98 5.01
N GLN A 59 0.65 -5.94 5.91
CA GLN A 59 -0.41 -6.97 5.83
C GLN A 59 -1.79 -6.42 6.16
N SER A 60 -1.87 -5.42 7.03
CA SER A 60 -3.12 -4.76 7.44
C SER A 60 -3.65 -3.79 6.37
N MET A 61 -2.82 -3.39 5.40
CA MET A 61 -3.23 -2.49 4.33
C MET A 61 -4.25 -3.11 3.37
N HIS A 62 -5.42 -2.45 3.29
CA HIS A 62 -6.52 -2.86 2.44
C HIS A 62 -6.14 -2.77 0.95
N GLY A 63 -6.11 -3.91 0.26
CA GLY A 63 -5.74 -4.00 -1.17
C GLY A 63 -4.40 -4.71 -1.43
N LEU A 64 -3.63 -5.04 -0.39
CA LEU A 64 -2.43 -5.89 -0.51
C LEU A 64 -2.77 -7.36 -0.25
N GLY A 65 -2.87 -8.13 -1.33
CA GLY A 65 -3.00 -9.58 -1.26
C GLY A 65 -1.67 -10.27 -0.89
N LYS A 66 -1.77 -11.54 -0.48
CA LYS A 66 -0.61 -12.40 -0.15
C LYS A 66 0.43 -12.43 -1.28
N SER A 67 -0.01 -12.41 -2.54
CA SER A 67 0.86 -12.36 -3.72
C SER A 67 1.67 -11.07 -3.82
N SER A 68 1.02 -9.92 -3.59
CA SER A 68 1.67 -8.61 -3.57
C SER A 68 2.73 -8.52 -2.47
N ILE A 69 2.39 -9.01 -1.27
CA ILE A 69 3.32 -9.05 -0.13
C ILE A 69 4.53 -9.94 -0.44
N ALA A 70 4.30 -11.13 -1.00
CA ALA A 70 5.39 -12.03 -1.40
C ALA A 70 6.32 -11.37 -2.43
N ARG A 71 5.75 -10.66 -3.40
CA ARG A 71 6.54 -9.94 -4.42
C ARG A 71 7.36 -8.81 -3.81
N ILE A 72 6.76 -8.03 -2.90
CA ILE A 72 7.46 -6.97 -2.17
C ILE A 72 8.63 -7.56 -1.37
N ARG A 73 8.41 -8.66 -0.65
CA ARG A 73 9.47 -9.36 0.11
C ARG A 73 10.64 -9.81 -0.78
N GLN A 74 10.36 -10.35 -1.98
CA GLN A 74 11.41 -10.73 -2.94
C GLN A 74 12.25 -9.51 -3.36
N ILE A 75 11.60 -8.39 -3.68
CA ILE A 75 12.31 -7.16 -4.08
C ILE A 75 13.10 -6.57 -2.93
N MET A 76 12.56 -6.60 -1.71
CA MET A 76 13.27 -6.14 -0.52
C MET A 76 14.52 -6.98 -0.26
N ALA A 77 14.41 -8.31 -0.34
CA ALA A 77 15.56 -9.21 -0.24
C ALA A 77 16.61 -8.92 -1.33
N ALA A 78 16.18 -8.72 -2.58
CA ALA A 78 17.06 -8.36 -3.69
C ALA A 78 17.78 -7.02 -3.47
N LYS A 79 17.09 -6.03 -2.87
CA LYS A 79 17.66 -4.72 -2.53
C LYS A 79 18.39 -4.69 -1.17
N LYS A 80 18.47 -5.82 -0.45
CA LYS A 80 19.00 -5.90 0.92
C LYS A 80 18.33 -4.91 1.89
N ILE A 81 17.03 -4.72 1.72
CA ILE A 81 16.20 -3.87 2.58
C ILE A 81 15.36 -4.78 3.48
N SER A 82 15.18 -4.39 4.73
CA SER A 82 14.29 -5.06 5.69
C SER A 82 13.19 -4.11 6.12
N PHE A 83 12.07 -4.66 6.58
CA PHE A 83 11.02 -3.87 7.22
C PHE A 83 11.55 -3.21 8.49
N LEU A 84 10.79 -2.24 9.01
CA LEU A 84 11.02 -1.73 10.35
C LEU A 84 11.07 -2.92 11.32
N ARG A 85 12.21 -3.09 11.99
CA ARG A 85 12.37 -4.10 13.03
C ARG A 85 11.62 -3.59 14.25
N SER A 86 10.42 -4.12 14.46
CA SER A 86 9.68 -3.91 15.72
C SER A 86 10.24 -4.78 16.84
#